data_AF-A0A1J1I887-F1
#
_entry.id   AF-A0A1J1I887-F1
#
_cell.length_a   1.000
_cell.length_b   1.000
_cell.length_c   1.000
_cell.angle_alpha   90.00
_cell.angle_beta   90.00
_cell.angle_gamma   90.00
#
_symmetry.space_group_name_H-M   'P 1'
#
loop_
_entity.id
_entity.type
_entity.pdbx_description
1 polymer ?
#
loop_
_entity_poly.entity_id
_entity_poly.type
_entity_poly.pdbx_seq_one_letter_code
_entity_poly.pdbx_strand_id
1 'polypeptide(L)'
;MWVLEAVLPVVESFDLANELRVKTSGLAIPQLSFSHWETIEQDPFWIPSTEEELEQFGDKADFVNKAKLYMDSIRERKGLYVDKKLVEFAEKQRTLSKNK
;
A
#
# COMPACT_ATOMS: atom_id res chain seq x y z
N MET A 1 29.41 -8.99 -19.97
CA MET A 1 27.97 -9.07 -19.67
C MET A 1 27.84 -9.02 -18.16
N TRP A 2 27.06 -8.10 -17.62
CA TRP A 2 26.90 -7.95 -16.18
C TRP A 2 25.57 -8.56 -15.76
N VAL A 3 25.56 -9.28 -14.64
CA VAL A 3 24.35 -9.84 -14.04
C VAL A 3 24.16 -9.11 -12.71
N LEU A 4 22.94 -8.65 -12.47
CA LEU A 4 22.56 -7.91 -11.29
C LEU A 4 21.51 -8.73 -10.54
N GLU A 5 21.81 -9.11 -9.31
CA GLU A 5 20.91 -9.86 -8.45
C GLU A 5 20.29 -8.91 -7.44
N ALA A 6 18.95 -8.93 -7.36
CA ALA A 6 18.19 -8.11 -6.44
C ALA A 6 16.91 -8.85 -6.03
N VAL A 7 16.44 -8.54 -4.82
CA VAL A 7 15.13 -8.99 -4.33
C VAL A 7 14.10 -7.89 -4.58
N LEU A 8 12.89 -8.30 -4.96
CA LEU A 8 11.76 -7.39 -5.14
C LEU A 8 10.47 -8.01 -4.61
N PRO A 9 9.53 -7.20 -4.08
CA PRO A 9 8.22 -7.69 -3.69
C PRO A 9 7.46 -8.24 -4.90
N VAL A 10 6.89 -9.45 -4.76
CA VAL A 10 6.08 -10.08 -5.82
C VAL A 10 4.91 -9.18 -6.25
N VAL A 11 4.30 -8.47 -5.29
CA VAL A 11 3.18 -7.55 -5.55
C VAL A 11 3.57 -6.39 -6.49
N GLU A 12 4.83 -5.98 -6.49
CA GLU A 12 5.36 -4.90 -7.35
C GLU A 12 6.06 -5.44 -8.61
N SER A 13 6.22 -6.76 -8.73
CA SER A 13 6.92 -7.39 -9.86
C SER A 13 6.08 -7.53 -11.14
N PHE A 14 4.77 -7.30 -11.05
CA PHE A 14 3.89 -7.40 -12.20
C PHE A 14 4.26 -6.36 -13.26
N ASP A 15 4.35 -6.80 -14.52
CA ASP A 15 4.72 -5.99 -15.70
C ASP A 15 6.15 -5.41 -15.72
N LEU A 16 6.95 -5.64 -14.68
CA LEU A 16 8.35 -5.17 -14.60
C LEU A 16 9.20 -5.60 -15.80
N ALA A 17 8.98 -6.82 -16.30
CA ALA A 17 9.71 -7.33 -17.47
C ALA A 17 9.47 -6.50 -18.74
N ASN A 18 8.23 -6.07 -18.95
CA ASN A 18 7.87 -5.25 -20.10
C ASN A 18 8.36 -3.81 -19.90
N GLU A 19 8.19 -3.24 -18.71
CA GLU A 19 8.69 -1.90 -18.40
C GLU A 19 10.19 -1.77 -18.61
N LEU A 20 10.99 -2.71 -18.09
CA LEU A 20 12.44 -2.70 -18.24
C LEU A 20 12.84 -2.81 -19.71
N ARG A 21 12.17 -3.67 -20.48
CA ARG A 21 12.44 -3.82 -21.91
C ARG A 21 12.15 -2.52 -22.67
N VAL A 22 11.04 -1.84 -22.35
CA VAL A 22 10.67 -0.56 -22.98
C VAL A 22 11.65 0.55 -22.59
N LYS A 23 11.97 0.69 -21.29
CA LYS A 23 12.87 1.75 -20.78
C LYS A 23 14.31 1.59 -21.25
N THR A 24 14.76 0.35 -21.50
CA THR A 24 16.14 0.06 -21.92
C THR A 24 16.26 -0.29 -23.40
N SER A 25 15.19 -0.15 -24.19
CA SER A 25 15.14 -0.58 -25.60
C SER A 25 15.62 -2.03 -25.82
N GLY A 26 15.37 -2.91 -24.85
CA GLY A 26 15.77 -4.32 -24.88
C GLY A 26 17.20 -4.63 -24.46
N LEU A 27 17.96 -3.66 -23.95
CA LEU A 27 19.32 -3.90 -23.44
C LEU A 27 19.34 -4.70 -22.12
N ALA A 28 18.31 -4.55 -21.29
CA ALA A 28 18.14 -5.31 -20.06
C ALA A 28 17.09 -6.43 -20.24
N ILE A 29 17.46 -7.64 -19.83
CA ILE A 29 16.57 -8.81 -19.81
C ILE A 29 16.44 -9.26 -18.37
N PRO A 30 15.32 -8.97 -17.69
CA PRO A 30 15.08 -9.45 -16.34
C PRO A 30 14.69 -10.93 -16.35
N GLN A 31 15.23 -11.69 -15.40
CA GLN A 31 14.79 -13.05 -15.10
C GLN A 31 14.23 -13.08 -13.68
N LEU A 32 12.94 -13.37 -13.55
CA LEU A 32 12.28 -13.48 -12.25
C LEU A 32 12.32 -14.94 -11.79
N SER A 33 12.88 -15.17 -10.61
CA SER A 33 12.87 -16.48 -9.95
C SER A 33 12.44 -16.30 -8.49
N PHE A 34 11.71 -17.28 -7.97
CA PHE A 34 11.29 -17.27 -6.58
C PHE A 34 12.48 -17.62 -5.68
N SER A 35 12.71 -16.81 -4.63
CA SER A 35 13.76 -17.05 -3.64
C SER A 35 13.17 -17.43 -2.28
N HIS A 36 12.44 -16.52 -1.63
CA HIS A 36 11.87 -16.69 -0.28
C HIS A 36 10.79 -15.64 0.01
N TRP A 37 10.22 -15.71 1.22
CA TRP A 37 9.36 -14.68 1.79
C TRP A 37 10.13 -13.90 2.85
N GLU A 38 9.95 -12.57 2.86
CA GLU A 38 10.53 -11.66 3.83
C GLU A 38 9.41 -10.92 4.58
N THR A 39 9.65 -10.60 5.85
CA THR A 39 8.67 -9.87 6.67
C THR A 39 8.90 -8.38 6.50
N ILE A 40 7.83 -7.63 6.24
CA ILE A 40 7.90 -6.16 6.17
C ILE A 40 8.00 -5.62 7.61
N GLU A 41 9.01 -4.81 7.90
CA GLU A 41 9.23 -4.20 9.24
C GLU A 41 8.24 -3.07 9.59
N GLN A 42 7.13 -2.94 8.86
CA GLN A 42 6.09 -1.94 9.09
C GLN A 42 4.84 -2.61 9.64
N ASP A 43 4.32 -2.10 10.76
CA ASP A 43 3.04 -2.54 11.28
C ASP A 43 1.90 -2.04 10.37
N PRO A 44 1.09 -2.92 9.75
CA PRO A 44 -0.02 -2.53 8.88
C PRO A 44 -1.13 -1.74 9.59
N PHE A 45 -1.18 -1.71 10.92
CA PHE A 45 -2.19 -0.97 11.69
C PHE A 45 -1.64 0.25 12.41
N TRP A 46 -0.40 0.66 12.12
CA TRP A 46 0.20 1.82 12.78
C TRP A 46 -0.60 3.10 12.51
N ILE A 47 -0.88 3.84 13.59
CA ILE A 47 -1.55 5.14 13.61
C ILE A 47 -0.74 6.01 14.58
N PRO A 48 -0.37 7.25 14.21
CA PRO A 48 0.34 8.15 15.13
C PRO A 48 -0.54 8.39 16.36
N SER A 49 0.00 8.11 17.54
CA SER A 49 -0.75 8.17 18.79
C SER A 49 -0.09 9.04 19.85
N THR A 50 1.22 9.27 19.71
CA THR A 50 2.00 10.12 20.63
C THR A 50 2.06 11.56 20.13
N GLU A 51 2.22 12.52 21.06
CA GLU A 51 2.32 13.95 20.73
C GLU A 51 3.53 14.23 19.81
N GLU A 52 4.65 13.56 20.04
CA GLU A 52 5.86 13.68 19.21
C GLU A 52 5.64 13.15 17.78
N GLU A 53 4.96 12.01 17.61
CA GLU A 53 4.61 11.46 16.30
C GLU A 53 3.59 12.33 15.56
N LEU A 54 2.65 12.95 16.27
CA LEU A 54 1.67 13.86 15.69
C LEU A 54 2.32 15.15 15.18
N GLU A 55 3.32 15.69 15.89
CA GLU A 55 4.11 16.83 15.40
C GLU A 55 4.90 16.47 14.14
N GLN A 56 5.42 15.25 14.05
CA GLN A 56 6.27 14.81 12.95
C GLN A 56 5.49 14.36 11.70
N PHE A 57 4.36 13.68 11.88
CA PHE A 57 3.58 13.05 10.82
C PHE A 57 2.23 13.71 10.55
N GLY A 58 1.80 14.63 11.42
CA GLY A 58 0.49 15.28 11.35
C GLY A 58 -0.68 14.37 11.77
N ASP A 59 -1.87 14.96 11.93
CA ASP A 59 -3.12 14.26 12.29
C ASP A 59 -3.54 13.19 11.27
N LYS A 60 -3.10 13.33 10.02
CA LYS A 60 -3.22 12.34 8.97
C LYS A 60 -1.81 12.06 8.52
N ALA A 61 -1.22 10.96 9.00
CA ALA A 61 0.08 10.51 8.52
C ALA A 61 0.09 10.55 6.99
N ASP A 62 0.87 11.47 6.41
CA ASP A 62 0.96 11.65 4.95
C ASP A 62 1.59 10.45 4.24
N PHE A 63 2.05 9.44 5.00
CA PHE A 63 2.63 8.21 4.49
C PHE A 63 1.58 7.11 4.31
N VAL A 64 1.47 6.62 3.08
CA VAL A 64 0.69 5.41 2.77
C VAL A 64 1.44 4.19 3.28
N ASN A 65 0.90 3.54 4.30
CA ASN A 65 1.43 2.29 4.82
C ASN A 65 1.32 1.17 3.77
N LYS A 66 2.46 0.75 3.21
CA LYS A 66 2.52 -0.28 2.16
C LYS A 66 2.03 -1.63 2.66
N ALA A 67 2.37 -2.00 3.89
CA ALA A 67 1.93 -3.27 4.49
C ALA A 67 0.40 -3.33 4.60
N LYS A 68 -0.23 -2.21 5.00
CA LYS A 68 -1.69 -2.08 5.04
C LYS A 68 -2.32 -2.22 3.65
N LEU A 69 -1.75 -1.54 2.65
CA LEU A 69 -2.25 -1.58 1.27
C LEU A 69 -2.21 -3.01 0.69
N TYR A 70 -1.11 -3.73 0.90
CA TYR A 70 -1.01 -5.12 0.46
C TYR A 70 -2.02 -6.02 1.18
N MET A 71 -2.17 -5.86 2.50
CA MET A 71 -3.15 -6.60 3.29
C MET A 71 -4.59 -6.35 2.79
N ASP A 72 -4.97 -5.09 2.63
CA ASP A 72 -6.33 -4.71 2.22
C ASP A 72 -6.64 -5.23 0.81
N SER A 73 -5.69 -5.14 -0.13
CA SER A 73 -5.86 -5.68 -1.49
C SER A 73 -6.16 -7.18 -1.52
N ILE A 74 -5.53 -7.95 -0.62
CA ILE A 74 -5.74 -9.40 -0.49
C ILE A 74 -7.08 -9.68 0.19
N ARG A 75 -7.41 -8.93 1.24
CA ARG A 75 -8.68 -9.09 1.97
C ARG A 75 -9.88 -8.79 1.09
N GLU A 76 -9.83 -7.73 0.30
CA GLU A 76 -10.88 -7.39 -0.68
C GLU A 76 -11.07 -8.50 -1.71
N ARG A 77 -9.99 -9.02 -2.27
CA ARG A 77 -10.05 -10.14 -3.23
C ARG A 77 -10.65 -11.39 -2.61
N LYS A 78 -10.38 -11.64 -1.33
CA LYS A 78 -10.93 -12.78 -0.58
C LYS A 78 -12.34 -12.52 -0.04
N GLY A 79 -12.90 -11.32 -0.21
CA GLY A 79 -14.20 -10.94 0.36
C GLY A 79 -14.18 -10.84 1.89
N LEU A 80 -13.00 -10.66 2.49
CA LEU A 80 -12.86 -10.45 3.93
C LEU A 80 -13.15 -8.98 4.27
N TYR A 81 -13.59 -8.75 5.51
CA TYR A 81 -13.83 -7.41 6.01
C TYR A 81 -12.56 -6.55 5.92
N VAL A 82 -12.69 -5.36 5.34
CA VAL A 82 -11.65 -4.33 5.28
C VAL A 82 -12.21 -3.08 5.96
N ASP A 83 -11.42 -2.47 6.83
CA ASP A 83 -11.82 -1.29 7.60
C ASP A 83 -11.78 -0.02 6.73
N LYS A 84 -12.66 0.01 5.73
CA LYS A 84 -12.88 1.17 4.88
C LYS A 84 -13.85 2.10 5.59
N LYS A 85 -13.41 3.32 5.88
CA LYS A 85 -14.32 4.41 6.27
C LYS A 85 -15.28 4.68 5.09
N LEU A 86 -16.43 4.01 5.10
CA LEU A 86 -17.47 4.18 4.08
C LEU A 86 -18.13 5.57 4.18
N VAL A 87 -18.18 6.12 5.40
CA VAL A 87 -18.70 7.46 5.69
C VAL A 87 -17.82 8.10 6.76
N GLU A 88 -17.24 9.27 6.49
CA GLU A 88 -16.41 10.01 7.47
C GLU A 88 -17.25 10.59 8.62
N PHE A 89 -18.48 11.02 8.34
CA PHE A 89 -19.41 11.55 9.34
C PHE A 89 -20.80 10.91 9.19
N ALA A 90 -20.99 9.74 9.80
CA ALA A 90 -22.29 9.05 9.77
C ALA A 90 -23.44 9.88 10.39
N GLU A 91 -23.11 10.81 11.28
CA GLU A 91 -24.08 11.65 12.00
C GLU A 91 -24.67 12.78 11.15
N LYS A 92 -24.00 13.19 10.06
CA LYS A 92 -24.42 14.30 9.19
C LYS A 92 -25.11 13.82 7.90
N GLN A 93 -25.84 12.70 7.95
CA GLN A 93 -26.56 12.18 6.78
C GLN A 93 -27.81 12.99 6.40
N ARG A 94 -28.27 13.91 7.26
CA ARG A 94 -29.44 14.76 6.99
C ARG A 94 -29.18 16.21 7.40
N THR A 95 -29.19 17.13 6.44
CA THR A 95 -28.98 18.58 6.63
C THR A 95 -30.27 19.40 6.67
N LEU A 96 -31.43 18.78 6.50
CA LEU A 96 -32.73 19.46 6.59
C LEU A 96 -33.10 19.69 8.06
N SER A 97 -32.90 20.91 8.54
CA SER A 97 -33.41 21.39 9.83
C SER A 97 -34.94 21.29 9.84
N LYS A 98 -35.49 20.44 10.72
CA LYS A 98 -36.91 20.53 11.06
C LYS A 98 -37.10 21.81 11.88
N ASN A 99 -37.68 22.84 11.29
CA ASN A 99 -38.31 23.91 12.05
C ASN A 99 -39.51 23.28 12.78
N LYS A 100 -39.48 23.32 14.11
CA LYS A 100 -40.59 22.91 14.97
C LYS A 100 -41.56 24.07 15.12
#